data_AF-A0A1G3V6T0-F1
#
_entry.id   AF-A0A1G3V6T0-F1
#
_cell.length_a   1.000
_cell.length_b   1.000
_cell.length_c   1.000
_cell.angle_alpha   90.00
_cell.angle_beta   90.00
_cell.angle_gamma   90.00
#
_symmetry.space_group_name_H-M   'P 1'
#
loop_
_entity.id
_entity.type
_entity.pdbx_description
1 polymer ?
#
loop_
_entity_poly.entity_id
_entity_poly.type
_entity_poly.pdbx_seq_one_letter_code
_entity_poly.pdbx_strand_id
1 'polypeptide(L)' 'MVDEAGKVQQRSLTLNRAIGDQWLVSSGLSAGDRLIVEGMLNIRPGAVVKAVAWEGPKAAGEDPKTKRPAAESK' A
#
# COMPACT_ATOMS: atom_id res chain seq x y z
N MET A 1 1.80 -5.08 10.15
CA MET A 1 1.15 -5.59 8.93
C MET A 1 0.00 -6.49 9.31
N VAL A 2 -1.00 -6.61 8.46
CA VAL A 2 -2.11 -7.55 8.57
C VAL A 2 -1.92 -8.60 7.49
N ASP A 3 -1.79 -9.85 7.90
CA ASP A 3 -1.69 -10.98 6.98
C ASP A 3 -3.07 -11.34 6.39
N GLU A 4 -3.10 -12.28 5.45
CA GLU A 4 -4.34 -12.72 4.79
C GLU A 4 -5.40 -13.24 5.79
N ALA A 5 -4.98 -13.79 6.94
CA ALA A 5 -5.87 -14.20 8.02
C ALA A 5 -6.38 -13.05 8.90
N GLY A 6 -6.03 -11.80 8.59
CA GLY A 6 -6.47 -10.63 9.35
C GLY A 6 -5.72 -10.42 10.68
N LYS A 7 -4.59 -11.11 10.92
CA LYS A 7 -3.82 -10.96 12.16
C LYS A 7 -2.75 -9.90 12.02
N VAL A 8 -2.57 -9.13 13.09
CA VAL A 8 -1.49 -8.16 13.17
C VAL A 8 -0.18 -8.88 13.46
N GLN A 9 0.78 -8.66 12.58
CA GLN A 9 2.15 -9.12 12.71
C GLN A 9 3.10 -7.92 12.68
N GLN A 10 4.09 -7.95 13.57
CA GLN A 10 5.23 -7.03 13.50
C GLN A 10 6.25 -7.66 12.55
N ARG A 11 6.56 -6.96 11.46
CA ARG A 11 7.57 -7.38 10.50
C ARG A 11 8.43 -6.18 10.13
N SER A 12 9.74 -6.41 10.04
CA SER A 12 10.68 -5.44 9.51
C SER A 12 10.47 -5.31 8.01
N LEU A 13 10.22 -4.09 7.54
CA LEU A 13 10.07 -3.76 6.13
C LEU A 13 11.32 -3.05 5.62
N THR A 14 11.72 -3.34 4.39
CA THR A 14 12.81 -2.60 3.73
C THR A 14 12.21 -1.50 2.89
N LEU A 15 12.48 -0.26 3.25
CA LEU A 15 12.01 0.93 2.54
C LEU A 15 13.12 1.39 1.58
N ASN A 16 12.75 1.79 0.36
CA ASN A 16 13.69 2.30 -0.64
C ASN A 16 13.91 3.81 -0.47
N ARG A 17 12.83 4.57 -0.66
CA ARG A 17 12.81 6.02 -0.63
C ARG A 17 11.42 6.52 -0.24
N ALA A 18 11.39 7.69 0.37
CA ALA A 18 10.16 8.47 0.46
C ALA A 18 9.92 9.23 -0.86
N ILE A 19 8.66 9.32 -1.27
CA ILE A 19 8.18 10.03 -2.45
C ILE A 19 7.00 10.90 -1.97
N GLY A 20 7.28 12.18 -1.68
CA GLY A 20 6.30 13.07 -1.05
C GLY A 20 5.88 12.52 0.32
N ASP A 21 4.57 12.36 0.51
CA ASP A 21 3.97 11.79 1.72
C ASP A 21 3.89 10.25 1.72
N GLN A 22 4.44 9.59 0.69
CA GLN A 22 4.37 8.14 0.50
C GLN A 22 5.74 7.48 0.64
N TRP A 23 5.76 6.22 1.08
CA TRP A 23 6.99 5.45 1.25
C TRP A 23 7.01 4.28 0.28
N LEU A 24 8.07 4.18 -0.52
CA LEU A 24 8.27 3.05 -1.44
C LEU A 24 8.86 1.87 -0.66
N VAL A 25 8.11 0.77 -0.57
CA VAL A 25 8.57 -0.48 0.07
C VAL A 25 9.28 -1.34 -0.97
N SER A 26 10.55 -1.69 -0.71
CA SER A 26 11.33 -2.60 -1.55
C SER A 26 11.02 -4.07 -1.28
N SER A 27 10.91 -4.44 0.00
CA SER A 27 10.82 -5.84 0.44
C SER A 27 10.07 -5.98 1.77
N GLY A 28 9.49 -7.17 1.99
CA GLY A 28 8.83 -7.54 3.24
C GLY A 28 7.30 -7.47 3.21
N LEU A 29 6.71 -7.11 2.07
CA LEU A 29 5.27 -7.16 1.78
C LEU A 29 5.02 -8.15 0.63
N SER A 30 3.99 -8.99 0.77
CA SER A 30 3.50 -9.85 -0.32
C SER A 30 2.25 -9.25 -0.95
N ALA A 31 1.90 -9.67 -2.17
CA ALA A 31 0.62 -9.33 -2.75
C ALA A 31 -0.51 -9.85 -1.85
N GLY A 32 -1.44 -8.97 -1.46
CA GLY A 32 -2.55 -9.30 -0.54
C GLY A 32 -2.32 -8.91 0.92
N ASP A 33 -1.07 -8.68 1.36
CA ASP A 33 -0.78 -8.14 2.68
C ASP A 33 -1.27 -6.69 2.80
N ARG A 34 -1.78 -6.34 3.98
CA ARG A 34 -2.27 -4.97 4.24
C ARG A 34 -1.38 -4.29 5.28
N LEU A 35 -0.92 -3.08 4.98
CA LEU A 35 -0.12 -2.28 5.91
C LEU A 35 -1.01 -1.47 6.84
N ILE A 36 -0.63 -1.39 8.12
CA ILE A 36 -1.31 -0.54 9.11
C ILE A 36 -0.59 0.79 9.08
N VAL A 37 -1.26 1.83 8.60
CA VAL A 37 -0.73 3.20 8.52
C VAL A 37 -1.25 4.10 9.65
N GLU A 38 -2.36 3.72 10.27
CA GLU A 38 -2.97 4.45 11.39
C GLU A 38 -3.43 3.48 12.49
N GLY A 39 -3.52 3.97 13.73
CA GLY A 39 -4.03 3.19 14.86
C GLY A 39 -3.05 2.19 15.48
N MET A 40 -1.78 2.17 15.07
CA MET A 40 -0.76 1.25 15.61
C MET A 40 -0.59 1.33 17.14
N LEU A 41 -0.77 2.52 17.75
CA LEU A 41 -0.70 2.69 19.21
C LEU A 41 -1.75 1.89 19.99
N ASN A 42 -2.91 1.63 19.39
CA ASN A 42 -4.02 0.92 20.04
C ASN A 42 -4.05 -0.57 19.69
N ILE A 43 -3.13 -1.04 18.84
CA ILE A 43 -3.11 -2.39 18.32
C ILE A 43 -2.06 -3.22 19.06
N ARG A 44 -2.47 -4.39 19.58
CA ARG A 44 -1.55 -5.36 20.16
C ARG A 44 -1.04 -6.33 19.08
N PRO A 45 0.25 -6.72 19.11
CA PRO A 45 0.75 -7.81 18.26
C PRO A 45 -0.08 -9.08 18.45
N GLY A 46 -0.49 -9.73 17.35
CA GLY A 46 -1.32 -10.94 17.39
C GLY A 46 -2.83 -10.70 17.48
N ALA A 47 -3.29 -9.44 17.59
CA ALA A 47 -4.72 -9.13 17.51
C ALA A 47 -5.26 -9.35 16.09
N VAL A 48 -6.49 -9.84 15.98
CA VAL A 48 -7.22 -9.89 14.71
C VAL A 48 -7.82 -8.51 14.46
N VAL A 49 -7.45 -7.86 13.37
CA VAL A 49 -7.96 -6.53 13.01
C VAL A 49 -8.65 -6.57 11.66
N LYS A 50 -9.76 -5.84 11.55
CA LYS A 50 -10.42 -5.64 10.27
C LYS A 50 -9.68 -4.54 9.50
N ALA A 51 -8.87 -4.94 8.53
CA ALA A 51 -8.20 -3.98 7.67
C ALA A 51 -9.23 -3.30 6.76
N VAL A 52 -9.40 -1.99 6.94
CA VAL A 52 -10.20 -1.13 6.06
C VAL A 52 -9.32 -0.58 4.95
N ALA A 53 -9.89 -0.31 3.78
CA ALA A 53 -9.17 0.38 2.72
C ALA A 53 -8.76 1.76 3.25
N TRP A 54 -7.46 2.03 3.26
CA TRP A 54 -6.98 3.34 3.64
C TRP A 54 -7.29 4.32 2.50
N GLU A 55 -8.25 5.20 2.73
CA GLU A 55 -8.53 6.33 1.85
C GLU A 55 -7.51 7.43 2.14
N GLY A 56 -6.31 7.25 1.61
CA GLY A 56 -5.33 8.32 1.56
C GLY A 56 -5.77 9.48 0.70
N PRO A 57 -4.98 10.57 0.64
CA PRO A 57 -5.06 11.49 -0.48
C PRO A 57 -4.96 10.64 -1.76
N LYS A 58 -6.06 10.64 -2.54
CA LYS A 58 -6.22 9.92 -3.80
C LYS A 58 -4.88 9.96 -4.53
N ALA A 59 -4.26 8.80 -4.74
CA ALA A 59 -3.02 8.71 -5.47
C ALA A 59 -3.19 9.46 -6.80
N ALA A 60 -2.58 10.64 -6.89
CA ALA A 60 -2.34 11.31 -8.15
C ALA A 60 -1.24 10.49 -8.85
N GLY A 61 -1.68 9.38 -9.44
CA GLY A 61 -0.83 8.38 -10.06
C GLY A 61 -1.66 7.44 -10.91
N GLU A 62 -2.78 7.92 -11.45
CA GLU A 62 -3.38 7.36 -12.65
C GLU A 62 -2.94 8.27 -13.80
N ASP A 63 -1.70 8.08 -14.26
CA ASP A 63 -1.36 8.33 -15.65
C ASP A 63 -1.50 7.00 -16.39
N PRO A 64 -2.69 6.64 -16.90
CA PRO A 64 -2.78 5.65 -17.95
C PRO A 64 -2.29 6.36 -19.22
N LYS A 65 -0.97 6.45 -19.39
CA LYS A 65 -0.36 6.52 -20.72
C LYS A 65 -0.60 5.19 -21.45
N THR A 66 -1.87 4.83 -21.65
CA THR A 66 -2.33 3.78 -22.56
C THR A 66 -3.68 4.17 -23.17
N LYS A 67 -3.77 5.37 -23.73
CA LYS A 67 -4.59 5.63 -24.93
C LYS A 67 -3.81 6.53 -25.87
N ARG A 68 -2.81 5.95 -26.52
CA ARG A 68 -2.37 6.40 -27.83
C ARG A 68 -2.58 5.24 -28.80
N PRO A 69 -3.76 5.09 -29.43
CA PRO A 69 -3.69 4.69 -30.82
C PRO A 69 -3.12 5.87 -31.60
N ALA A 70 -2.34 5.55 -32.62
CA ALA A 70 -1.78 6.45 -33.61
C ALA A 70 -2.84 7.48 -34.06
N ALA A 71 -2.53 8.76 -34.26
CA ALA A 71 -1.88 9.21 -35.49
C ALA A 71 -2.32 8.38 -36.71
N GLU A 72 -3.60 8.42 -37.04
CA GLU A 72 -4.05 8.14 -38.41
C GLU A 72 -4.45 9.47 -39.03
N SER A 73 -3.47 10.05 -39.74
CA SER A 73 -3.71 11.01 -40.80
C SER A 73 -4.10 10.22 -42.05
N LYS A 74 -5.31 10.39 -42.58
CA LYS A 74 -5.60 10.65 -44.00
C LYS A 74 -7.08 10.91 -44.25
#